data_AF-A0A4U5PKP1-F1
#
_entry.id   AF-A0A4U5PKP1-F1
#
_cell.length_a   1.000
_cell.length_b   1.000
_cell.length_c   1.000
_cell.angle_alpha   90.00
_cell.angle_beta   90.00
_cell.angle_gamma   90.00
#
_symmetry.space_group_name_H-M   'P 1'
#
loop_
_entity.id
_entity.type
_entity.pdbx_description
1 polymer ?
#
loop_
_entity_poly.entity_id
_entity_poly.type
_entity_poly.pdbx_seq_one_letter_code
_entity_poly.pdbx_strand_id
1 'polypeptide(L)'
;MTLWYSGTQALAIAIAFGVLDLSVNVLGLAWNGNFFTYQNIVHWFKLRDYDFCVNPVDFLAVAILRVCILIGGGVGVYSNPSGGPSAAAKYSNVVFAVLLLIIAFSPSKLLAFYEKDDLKLAVGDWILMIWCVLSCFFVQSIWTSIFARVREPVPGSNTERLFGDDEDEYVQSVKKEEEEKAAIQRETMSMLLRLFTYMAKEWRFYTVAFSFLFLYSLSRVFIPYYTGEVVSSVFGSKDGAYDRLHRTVGIMTLLSLAGAVFGGLRGGSFTYSQSRVDRRIRDNLFRSLIQQEIGFFDANKTGEICSRLNADCQTMSNTLSLYMNVLTRNMTMLFGSLIFMFTLSWRLSMVTFIAIPIIFFVSKVYGVYYDQLAEETQSSVAKANDVAEEVISAIRTVKSFACEKFEAKRFLGFLDVTLGIAVRKSVAHVGFLWTSEVAF
;
A
#
# COMPACT_ATOMS: atom_id res chain seq x y z
N MET A 1 4.70 17.21 -15.93
CA MET A 1 4.36 16.72 -17.27
C MET A 1 3.41 15.55 -17.13
N THR A 2 2.11 15.82 -17.11
CA THR A 2 1.08 14.81 -17.31
C THR A 2 0.96 14.61 -18.82
N LEU A 3 1.55 13.52 -19.35
CA LEU A 3 1.35 13.17 -20.76
C LEU A 3 -0.10 12.71 -20.92
N TRP A 4 -0.92 13.52 -21.55
CA TRP A 4 -2.24 13.12 -22.01
C TRP A 4 -2.05 12.14 -23.18
N TYR A 5 -2.65 10.97 -23.08
CA TYR A 5 -2.63 9.97 -24.16
C TYR A 5 -3.87 10.17 -25.03
N SER A 6 -3.70 10.13 -26.35
CA SER A 6 -4.84 9.95 -27.25
C SER A 6 -5.38 8.53 -27.12
N GLY A 7 -6.65 8.30 -27.47
CA GLY A 7 -7.26 6.97 -27.54
C GLY A 7 -6.52 6.07 -28.51
N THR A 8 -6.03 6.63 -29.63
CA THR A 8 -5.13 5.92 -30.56
C THR A 8 -3.82 5.47 -29.92
N GLN A 9 -3.17 6.33 -29.14
CA GLN A 9 -1.94 5.99 -28.41
C GLN A 9 -2.21 4.94 -27.33
N ALA A 10 -3.32 5.07 -26.59
CA ALA A 10 -3.70 4.11 -25.57
C ALA A 10 -3.97 2.73 -26.16
N LEU A 11 -4.68 2.65 -27.29
CA LEU A 11 -4.91 1.39 -28.01
C LEU A 11 -3.60 0.81 -28.55
N ALA A 12 -2.71 1.64 -29.11
CA ALA A 12 -1.42 1.19 -29.61
C ALA A 12 -0.54 0.61 -28.46
N ILE A 13 -0.52 1.25 -27.30
CA ILE A 13 0.18 0.75 -26.10
C ILE A 13 -0.43 -0.57 -25.63
N ALA A 14 -1.76 -0.67 -25.60
CA ALA A 14 -2.46 -1.90 -25.22
C ALA A 14 -2.11 -3.07 -26.15
N ILE A 15 -2.11 -2.84 -27.46
CA ILE A 15 -1.74 -3.86 -28.46
C ILE A 15 -0.26 -4.22 -28.34
N ALA A 16 0.63 -3.23 -28.25
CA ALA A 16 2.07 -3.46 -28.15
C ALA A 16 2.42 -4.29 -26.89
N PHE A 17 1.83 -3.94 -25.74
CA PHE A 17 2.02 -4.72 -24.52
C PHE A 17 1.37 -6.10 -24.62
N GLY A 18 0.19 -6.23 -25.23
CA GLY A 18 -0.47 -7.52 -25.43
C GLY A 18 0.34 -8.48 -26.30
N VAL A 19 0.95 -7.98 -27.39
CA VAL A 19 1.87 -8.75 -28.24
C VAL A 19 3.09 -9.18 -27.45
N LEU A 20 3.68 -8.27 -26.66
CA LEU A 20 4.83 -8.58 -25.82
C LEU A 20 4.47 -9.65 -24.77
N ASP A 21 3.32 -9.53 -24.11
CA ASP A 21 2.85 -10.48 -23.10
C ASP A 21 2.68 -11.88 -23.68
N LEU A 22 2.01 -12.02 -24.83
CA LEU A 22 1.87 -13.30 -25.53
C LEU A 22 3.22 -13.83 -26.00
N SER A 23 4.10 -12.98 -26.51
CA SER A 23 5.42 -13.38 -27.00
C SER A 23 6.29 -13.98 -25.89
N VAL A 24 6.30 -13.37 -24.70
CA VAL A 24 7.04 -13.90 -23.55
C VAL A 24 6.44 -15.22 -23.06
N ASN A 25 5.11 -15.37 -23.08
CA ASN A 25 4.46 -16.63 -22.72
C ASN A 25 4.77 -17.75 -23.72
N VAL A 26 4.74 -17.46 -25.03
CA VAL A 26 5.11 -18.44 -26.07
C VAL A 26 6.58 -18.82 -25.97
N LEU A 27 7.47 -17.86 -25.68
CA LEU A 27 8.89 -18.11 -25.46
C LEU A 27 9.14 -18.97 -24.22
N GLY A 28 8.41 -18.72 -23.12
CA GLY A 28 8.45 -19.55 -21.92
C GLY A 28 8.05 -21.00 -22.21
N LEU A 29 6.98 -21.22 -22.98
CA LEU A 29 6.54 -22.56 -23.40
C LEU A 29 7.57 -23.25 -24.32
N ALA A 30 8.24 -22.50 -25.19
CA ALA A 30 9.27 -23.02 -26.08
C ALA A 30 10.54 -23.46 -25.32
N TRP A 31 10.80 -22.82 -24.17
CA TRP A 31 11.94 -23.08 -23.29
C TRP A 31 11.62 -24.10 -22.18
N ASN A 32 10.83 -25.11 -22.51
CA ASN A 32 10.55 -26.23 -21.62
C ASN A 32 11.53 -27.40 -21.88
N GLY A 33 12.74 -27.29 -21.33
CA GLY A 33 13.86 -28.24 -21.51
C GLY A 33 15.22 -27.56 -21.33
N ASN A 34 16.32 -28.26 -21.63
CA ASN A 34 17.68 -27.68 -21.57
C ASN A 34 17.96 -26.65 -22.68
N PHE A 35 17.21 -26.72 -23.79
CA PHE A 35 17.37 -25.85 -24.96
C PHE A 35 16.02 -25.36 -25.48
N PHE A 36 16.05 -24.22 -26.17
CA PHE A 36 14.89 -23.68 -26.87
C PHE A 36 14.51 -24.59 -28.04
N THR A 37 13.25 -25.04 -28.14
CA THR A 37 12.80 -25.90 -29.24
C THR A 37 11.35 -25.64 -29.60
N TYR A 38 11.08 -25.34 -30.89
CA TYR A 38 9.72 -25.10 -31.40
C TYR A 38 8.79 -26.31 -31.26
N GLN A 39 9.33 -27.53 -31.36
CA GLN A 39 8.54 -28.76 -31.19
C GLN A 39 7.89 -28.87 -29.80
N ASN A 40 8.47 -28.25 -28.77
CA ASN A 40 7.89 -28.21 -27.43
C ASN A 40 6.54 -27.48 -27.42
N ILE A 41 6.42 -26.38 -28.18
CA ILE A 41 5.15 -25.65 -28.28
C ILE A 41 4.07 -26.59 -28.85
N VAL A 42 4.35 -27.24 -29.98
CA VAL A 42 3.40 -28.15 -30.62
C VAL A 42 3.06 -29.34 -29.73
N HIS A 43 4.01 -29.81 -28.92
CA HIS A 43 3.77 -30.87 -27.94
C HIS A 43 2.75 -30.45 -26.88
N TRP A 44 2.93 -29.28 -26.26
CA TRP A 44 2.05 -28.80 -25.19
C TRP A 44 0.61 -28.50 -25.66
N PHE A 45 0.44 -28.14 -26.94
CA PHE A 45 -0.86 -27.92 -27.56
C PHE A 45 -1.62 -29.20 -27.93
N LYS A 46 -1.05 -30.39 -27.72
CA LYS A 46 -1.79 -31.67 -27.86
C LYS A 46 -2.68 -31.91 -26.65
N LEU A 47 -3.84 -31.25 -26.61
CA LEU A 47 -4.79 -31.24 -25.48
C LEU A 47 -5.51 -32.58 -25.19
N ARG A 48 -5.20 -33.66 -25.90
CA ARG A 48 -5.95 -34.94 -25.81
C ARG A 48 -5.79 -35.62 -24.44
N ASP A 49 -4.61 -35.48 -23.82
CA ASP A 49 -4.28 -35.99 -22.49
C ASP A 49 -3.84 -34.83 -21.58
N TYR A 50 -4.63 -33.76 -21.54
CA TYR A 50 -4.32 -32.58 -20.72
C TYR A 50 -4.37 -32.93 -19.22
N ASP A 51 -3.30 -32.56 -18.51
CA ASP A 51 -3.20 -32.68 -17.06
C ASP A 51 -2.76 -31.34 -16.47
N PHE A 52 -3.53 -30.83 -15.52
CA PHE A 52 -3.25 -29.58 -14.82
C PHE A 52 -1.93 -29.64 -14.03
N CYS A 53 -1.50 -30.81 -13.56
CA CYS A 53 -0.26 -30.89 -12.76
C CYS A 53 1.02 -30.93 -13.63
N VAL A 54 0.90 -30.99 -14.96
CA VAL A 54 2.07 -31.14 -15.85
C VAL A 54 2.10 -30.08 -16.95
N ASN A 55 0.95 -29.69 -17.50
CA ASN A 55 0.92 -28.86 -18.70
C ASN A 55 1.05 -27.35 -18.37
N PRO A 56 2.05 -26.62 -18.89
CA PRO A 56 2.23 -25.19 -18.66
C PRO A 56 1.32 -24.28 -19.52
N VAL A 57 0.52 -24.84 -20.44
CA VAL A 57 -0.36 -24.07 -21.35
C VAL A 57 -1.37 -23.18 -20.61
N ASP A 58 -1.71 -23.49 -19.36
CA ASP A 58 -2.62 -22.65 -18.58
C ASP A 58 -2.11 -21.22 -18.37
N PHE A 59 -0.79 -21.03 -18.29
CA PHE A 59 -0.20 -19.69 -18.24
C PHE A 59 -0.52 -18.88 -19.50
N LEU A 60 -0.55 -19.54 -20.66
CA LEU A 60 -0.95 -18.91 -21.91
C LEU A 60 -2.45 -18.60 -21.93
N ALA A 61 -3.31 -19.50 -21.42
CA ALA A 61 -4.74 -19.24 -21.32
C ALA A 61 -5.03 -18.00 -20.44
N VAL A 62 -4.35 -17.90 -19.30
CA VAL A 62 -4.41 -16.75 -18.39
C VAL A 62 -3.83 -15.49 -19.04
N ALA A 63 -2.75 -15.60 -19.80
CA ALA A 63 -2.20 -14.49 -20.58
C ALA A 63 -3.18 -14.00 -21.65
N ILE A 64 -3.85 -14.90 -22.37
CA ILE A 64 -4.88 -14.54 -23.35
C ILE A 64 -6.03 -13.80 -22.66
N LEU A 65 -6.54 -14.31 -21.53
CA LEU A 65 -7.58 -13.63 -20.76
C LEU A 65 -7.17 -12.22 -20.34
N ARG A 66 -5.93 -12.07 -19.84
CA ARG A 66 -5.37 -10.77 -19.46
C ARG A 66 -5.23 -9.82 -20.66
N VAL A 67 -4.78 -10.32 -21.80
CA VAL A 67 -4.66 -9.52 -23.04
C VAL A 67 -6.04 -9.14 -23.58
N CYS A 68 -7.05 -10.01 -23.50
CA CYS A 68 -8.42 -9.67 -23.84
C CYS A 68 -8.97 -8.52 -22.97
N ILE A 69 -8.70 -8.54 -21.66
CA ILE A 69 -9.08 -7.45 -20.76
C ILE A 69 -8.39 -6.15 -21.17
N LEU A 70 -7.08 -6.20 -21.42
CA LEU A 70 -6.29 -5.03 -21.79
C LEU A 70 -6.74 -4.42 -23.13
N ILE A 71 -6.89 -5.25 -24.17
CA ILE A 71 -7.35 -4.81 -25.50
C ILE A 71 -8.80 -4.33 -25.42
N GLY A 72 -9.67 -5.01 -24.69
CA GLY A 72 -11.06 -4.58 -24.48
C GLY A 72 -11.14 -3.19 -23.85
N GLY A 73 -10.30 -2.91 -22.84
CA GLY A 73 -10.15 -1.57 -22.26
C GLY A 73 -9.64 -0.54 -23.28
N GLY A 74 -8.59 -0.88 -24.03
CA GLY A 74 -8.03 -0.01 -25.07
C GLY A 74 -9.03 0.33 -26.18
N VAL A 75 -9.79 -0.65 -26.67
CA VAL A 75 -10.85 -0.47 -27.67
C VAL A 75 -11.99 0.35 -27.09
N GLY A 76 -12.42 0.08 -25.85
CA GLY A 76 -13.48 0.84 -25.20
C GLY A 76 -13.15 2.33 -25.05
N VAL A 77 -11.89 2.65 -24.75
CA VAL A 77 -11.41 4.04 -24.67
C VAL A 77 -11.24 4.67 -26.07
N TYR A 78 -10.78 3.90 -27.06
CA TYR A 78 -10.64 4.37 -28.45
C TYR A 78 -12.00 4.65 -29.11
N SER A 79 -12.98 3.76 -28.94
CA SER A 79 -14.30 3.88 -29.58
C SER A 79 -15.18 4.95 -28.94
N ASN A 80 -14.97 5.29 -27.66
CA ASN A 80 -15.72 6.33 -26.98
C ASN A 80 -14.78 7.20 -26.10
N PRO A 81 -14.10 8.20 -26.69
CA PRO A 81 -13.11 9.01 -25.96
C PRO A 81 -13.69 9.89 -24.84
N SER A 82 -14.99 10.21 -24.88
CA SER A 82 -15.65 11.04 -23.86
C SER A 82 -16.16 10.23 -22.67
N GLY A 83 -16.73 9.03 -22.91
CA GLY A 83 -17.27 8.16 -21.85
C GLY A 83 -16.38 6.98 -21.45
N GLY A 84 -15.49 6.54 -22.33
CA GLY A 84 -14.61 5.38 -22.15
C GLY A 84 -13.66 5.49 -20.94
N PRO A 85 -12.97 6.62 -20.72
CA PRO A 85 -12.11 6.80 -19.55
C PRO A 85 -12.86 6.71 -18.21
N SER A 86 -14.07 7.27 -18.14
CA SER A 86 -14.94 7.20 -16.95
C SER A 86 -15.42 5.76 -16.69
N ALA A 87 -15.79 5.04 -17.74
CA ALA A 87 -16.10 3.61 -17.64
C ALA A 87 -14.87 2.79 -17.19
N ALA A 88 -13.69 3.06 -17.74
CA ALA A 88 -12.44 2.41 -17.33
C ALA A 88 -12.11 2.66 -15.86
N ALA A 89 -12.30 3.89 -15.37
CA ALA A 89 -12.13 4.21 -13.95
C ALA A 89 -13.11 3.43 -13.06
N LYS A 90 -14.39 3.36 -13.45
CA LYS A 90 -15.43 2.59 -12.72
C LYS A 90 -15.10 1.10 -12.63
N TYR A 91 -14.66 0.49 -13.73
CA TYR A 91 -14.32 -0.94 -13.77
C TYR A 91 -12.90 -1.26 -13.30
N SER A 92 -12.08 -0.26 -12.93
CA SER A 92 -10.70 -0.44 -12.44
C SER A 92 -10.62 -1.38 -11.24
N ASN A 93 -11.57 -1.33 -10.32
CA ASN A 93 -11.60 -2.23 -9.16
C ASN A 93 -11.92 -3.68 -9.54
N VAL A 94 -12.77 -3.89 -10.55
CA VAL A 94 -13.11 -5.23 -11.06
C VAL A 94 -11.92 -5.83 -11.81
N VAL A 95 -11.30 -5.05 -12.68
CA VAL A 95 -10.07 -5.47 -13.40
C VAL A 95 -8.97 -5.81 -12.40
N PHE A 96 -8.80 -4.98 -11.37
CA PHE A 96 -7.85 -5.22 -10.31
C PHE A 96 -8.12 -6.54 -9.56
N ALA A 97 -9.37 -6.84 -9.21
CA ALA A 97 -9.74 -8.13 -8.62
C ALA A 97 -9.39 -9.32 -9.53
N VAL A 98 -9.71 -9.23 -10.81
CA VAL A 98 -9.39 -10.30 -11.78
C VAL A 98 -7.89 -10.50 -11.90
N LEU A 99 -7.10 -9.42 -11.96
CA LEU A 99 -5.64 -9.50 -11.99
C LEU A 99 -5.06 -10.10 -10.70
N LEU A 100 -5.66 -9.85 -9.55
CA LEU A 100 -5.24 -10.47 -8.29
C LEU A 100 -5.51 -11.98 -8.26
N LEU A 101 -6.63 -12.45 -8.83
CA LEU A 101 -6.90 -13.88 -9.01
C LEU A 101 -5.88 -14.51 -9.96
N ILE A 102 -5.50 -13.81 -11.03
CA ILE A 102 -4.45 -14.25 -11.94
C ILE A 102 -3.07 -14.31 -11.24
N ILE A 103 -2.77 -13.37 -10.36
CA ILE A 103 -1.55 -13.42 -9.55
C ILE A 103 -1.57 -14.64 -8.62
N ALA A 104 -2.71 -14.96 -8.00
CA ALA A 104 -2.87 -16.15 -7.15
C ALA A 104 -2.76 -17.48 -7.92
N PHE A 105 -3.09 -17.49 -9.21
CA PHE A 105 -2.91 -18.66 -10.09
C PHE A 105 -1.44 -19.09 -10.19
N SER A 106 -0.51 -18.13 -10.20
CA SER A 106 0.93 -18.37 -10.38
C SER A 106 1.55 -19.30 -9.32
N PRO A 107 1.47 -19.02 -8.00
CA PRO A 107 1.93 -19.94 -6.96
C PRO A 107 1.10 -21.23 -6.88
N SER A 108 -0.21 -21.19 -7.20
CA SER A 108 -1.07 -22.39 -7.25
C SER A 108 -0.61 -23.39 -8.30
N LYS A 109 -0.25 -22.89 -9.49
CA LYS A 109 0.22 -23.71 -10.61
C LYS A 109 1.60 -24.31 -10.34
N LEU A 110 2.49 -23.54 -9.72
CA LEU A 110 3.79 -24.05 -9.30
C LEU A 110 3.66 -25.13 -8.21
N LEU A 111 2.67 -25.05 -7.31
CA LEU A 111 2.39 -26.15 -6.39
C LEU A 111 1.92 -27.40 -7.12
N ALA A 112 1.04 -27.26 -8.10
CA ALA A 112 0.55 -28.38 -8.92
C ALA A 112 1.69 -29.08 -9.69
N PHE A 113 2.67 -28.33 -10.22
CA PHE A 113 3.84 -28.93 -10.88
C PHE A 113 4.69 -29.81 -9.96
N TYR A 114 4.71 -29.52 -8.67
CA TYR A 114 5.49 -30.25 -7.68
C TYR A 114 4.75 -31.39 -7.01
N GLU A 115 3.50 -31.65 -7.37
CA GLU A 115 2.74 -32.81 -6.90
C GLU A 115 3.23 -34.12 -7.54
N LYS A 116 3.83 -34.04 -8.74
CA LYS A 116 4.53 -35.15 -9.38
C LYS A 116 6.04 -34.96 -9.20
N ASP A 117 6.64 -35.75 -8.30
CA ASP A 117 8.03 -35.62 -7.85
C ASP A 117 9.11 -35.78 -8.95
N ASP A 118 8.75 -36.21 -10.17
CA ASP A 118 9.67 -36.42 -11.28
C ASP A 118 9.94 -35.18 -12.17
N LEU A 119 9.17 -34.09 -12.02
CA LEU A 119 9.35 -32.88 -12.86
C LEU A 119 10.34 -31.89 -12.24
N LYS A 120 11.51 -31.74 -12.87
CA LYS A 120 12.39 -30.57 -12.63
C LYS A 120 11.81 -29.38 -13.39
N LEU A 121 11.49 -28.28 -12.70
CA LEU A 121 11.03 -27.05 -13.37
C LEU A 121 12.04 -26.63 -14.43
N ALA A 122 11.57 -26.48 -15.65
CA ALA A 122 12.37 -25.90 -16.71
C ALA A 122 12.55 -24.39 -16.45
N VAL A 123 13.60 -23.82 -17.04
CA VAL A 123 13.81 -22.36 -17.02
C VAL A 123 12.59 -21.62 -17.58
N GLY A 124 11.93 -22.20 -18.59
CA GLY A 124 10.68 -21.68 -19.14
C GLY A 124 9.55 -21.53 -18.12
N ASP A 125 9.37 -22.49 -17.20
CA ASP A 125 8.29 -22.44 -16.20
C ASP A 125 8.50 -21.30 -15.19
N TRP A 126 9.75 -21.04 -14.80
CA TRP A 126 10.11 -19.87 -13.98
C TRP A 126 9.85 -18.54 -14.70
N ILE A 127 10.20 -18.47 -16.00
CA ILE A 127 9.93 -17.30 -16.82
C ILE A 127 8.43 -17.03 -16.88
N LEU A 128 7.61 -18.05 -17.16
CA LEU A 128 6.14 -17.94 -17.20
C LEU A 128 5.57 -17.43 -15.88
N MET A 129 6.04 -17.99 -14.77
CA MET A 129 5.55 -17.66 -13.44
C MET A 129 5.86 -16.21 -13.03
N ILE A 130 7.13 -15.81 -13.15
CA ILE A 130 7.59 -14.46 -12.80
C ILE A 130 6.93 -13.44 -13.74
N TRP A 131 6.90 -13.75 -15.04
CA TRP A 131 6.31 -12.87 -16.03
C TRP A 131 4.80 -12.70 -15.82
N CYS A 132 4.06 -13.74 -15.45
CA CYS A 132 2.63 -13.64 -15.16
C CYS A 132 2.34 -12.61 -14.05
N VAL A 133 3.13 -12.62 -12.97
CA VAL A 133 2.99 -11.65 -11.87
C VAL A 133 3.35 -10.23 -12.34
N LEU A 134 4.50 -10.06 -12.99
CA LEU A 134 4.94 -8.74 -13.49
C LEU A 134 3.94 -8.16 -14.50
N SER A 135 3.45 -8.99 -15.42
CA SER A 135 2.48 -8.59 -16.44
C SER A 135 1.17 -8.09 -15.84
N CYS A 136 0.69 -8.69 -14.75
CA CYS A 136 -0.48 -8.19 -14.03
C CYS A 136 -0.25 -6.80 -13.42
N PHE A 137 0.91 -6.54 -12.84
CA PHE A 137 1.26 -5.20 -12.35
C PHE A 137 1.32 -4.17 -13.49
N PHE A 138 1.88 -4.54 -14.64
CA PHE A 138 1.91 -3.67 -15.81
C PHE A 138 0.52 -3.38 -16.37
N VAL A 139 -0.34 -4.39 -16.51
CA VAL A 139 -1.73 -4.19 -16.95
C VAL A 139 -2.49 -3.28 -15.98
N GLN A 140 -2.33 -3.49 -14.67
CA GLN A 140 -2.95 -2.60 -13.68
C GLN A 140 -2.44 -1.16 -13.80
N SER A 141 -1.13 -0.99 -13.99
CA SER A 141 -0.50 0.33 -14.16
C SER A 141 -0.99 1.04 -15.42
N ILE A 142 -1.09 0.32 -16.55
CA ILE A 142 -1.65 0.84 -17.81
C ILE A 142 -3.11 1.23 -17.62
N TRP A 143 -3.90 0.39 -16.95
CA TRP A 143 -5.32 0.64 -16.71
C TRP A 143 -5.54 1.95 -15.93
N THR A 144 -4.81 2.14 -14.82
CA THR A 144 -4.99 3.31 -13.95
C THR A 144 -4.30 4.56 -14.48
N SER A 145 -3.16 4.41 -15.15
CA SER A 145 -2.33 5.55 -15.56
C SER A 145 -2.62 6.03 -16.98
N ILE A 146 -3.13 5.16 -17.86
CA ILE A 146 -3.39 5.46 -19.27
C ILE A 146 -4.89 5.47 -19.52
N PHE A 147 -5.60 4.35 -19.38
CA PHE A 147 -7.02 4.26 -19.78
C PHE A 147 -7.93 5.22 -19.00
N ALA A 148 -7.72 5.33 -17.69
CA ALA A 148 -8.46 6.29 -16.86
C ALA A 148 -8.09 7.77 -17.13
N ARG A 149 -7.07 8.06 -17.94
CA ARG A 149 -6.52 9.40 -18.19
C ARG A 149 -6.48 9.80 -19.68
N VAL A 150 -7.05 9.00 -20.57
CA VAL A 150 -7.17 9.37 -21.99
C VAL A 150 -8.14 10.53 -22.15
N ARG A 151 -7.80 11.50 -22.99
CA ARG A 151 -8.70 12.60 -23.35
C ARG A 151 -8.43 13.00 -24.80
N GLU A 152 -9.43 12.88 -25.67
CA GLU A 152 -9.35 13.38 -27.04
C GLU A 152 -10.26 14.61 -27.21
N PRO A 153 -9.83 15.63 -27.97
CA PRO A 153 -10.74 16.66 -28.46
C PRO A 153 -11.65 16.06 -29.53
N VAL A 154 -12.96 16.16 -29.36
CA VAL A 154 -13.97 15.58 -30.26
C VAL A 154 -13.90 16.26 -31.65
N PRO A 155 -13.65 15.53 -32.75
CA PRO A 155 -13.70 16.10 -34.09
C PRO A 155 -15.14 16.03 -34.64
N GLY A 156 -15.77 17.18 -34.87
CA GLY A 156 -16.95 17.27 -35.75
C GLY A 156 -18.32 17.48 -35.12
N SER A 157 -18.46 17.73 -33.81
CA SER A 157 -19.72 18.25 -33.28
C SER A 157 -19.81 19.76 -33.51
N ASN A 158 -20.37 20.16 -34.65
CA ASN A 158 -21.12 21.43 -34.76
C ASN A 158 -22.44 21.31 -33.96
N THR A 159 -22.35 20.87 -32.71
CA THR A 159 -23.35 21.28 -31.73
C THR A 159 -23.03 22.75 -31.52
N GLU A 160 -23.94 23.64 -31.89
CA GLU A 160 -23.91 25.00 -31.39
C GLU A 160 -23.49 24.95 -29.92
N ARG A 161 -22.45 25.72 -29.60
CA ARG A 161 -21.95 25.98 -28.25
C ARG A 161 -23.05 26.67 -27.44
N LEU A 162 -24.13 25.96 -27.12
CA LEU A 162 -25.20 26.48 -26.26
C LEU A 162 -24.76 26.51 -24.78
N PHE A 163 -23.71 25.74 -24.43
CA PHE A 163 -23.08 25.67 -23.10
C PHE A 163 -21.54 25.66 -23.22
N GLY A 164 -20.98 26.60 -24.02
CA GLY A 164 -19.57 26.62 -24.38
C GLY A 164 -18.61 27.17 -23.32
N ASP A 165 -19.12 27.84 -22.28
CA ASP A 165 -18.28 28.41 -21.22
C ASP A 165 -18.17 27.47 -20.01
N ASP A 166 -19.24 26.74 -19.66
CA ASP A 166 -19.30 25.91 -18.45
C ASP A 166 -18.45 24.63 -18.51
N GLU A 167 -18.36 23.95 -19.66
CA GLU A 167 -17.55 22.71 -19.79
C GLU A 167 -16.05 23.00 -19.78
N ASP A 168 -15.59 24.02 -20.51
CA ASP A 168 -14.17 24.38 -20.52
C ASP A 168 -13.72 24.95 -19.17
N GLU A 169 -14.59 25.72 -18.49
CA GLU A 169 -14.36 26.20 -17.12
C GLU A 169 -14.33 25.05 -16.11
N TYR A 170 -15.25 24.08 -16.21
CA TYR A 170 -15.25 22.87 -15.37
C TYR A 170 -14.01 22.00 -15.60
N VAL A 171 -13.56 21.86 -16.84
CA VAL A 171 -12.34 21.12 -17.17
C VAL A 171 -11.10 21.81 -16.62
N GLN A 172 -11.07 23.14 -16.72
CA GLN A 172 -9.96 23.93 -16.23
C GLN A 172 -9.92 23.93 -14.69
N SER A 173 -11.08 23.90 -14.03
CA SER A 173 -11.17 23.78 -12.57
C SER A 173 -10.69 22.41 -12.07
N VAL A 174 -11.10 21.31 -12.71
CA VAL A 174 -10.62 19.95 -12.38
C VAL A 174 -9.10 19.83 -12.58
N LYS A 175 -8.57 20.36 -13.68
CA LYS A 175 -7.11 20.36 -13.92
C LYS A 175 -6.35 21.14 -12.86
N LYS A 176 -6.86 22.32 -12.50
CA LYS A 176 -6.25 23.17 -11.49
C LYS A 176 -6.24 22.47 -10.13
N GLU A 177 -7.32 21.79 -9.78
CA GLU A 177 -7.43 21.01 -8.54
C GLU A 177 -6.46 19.80 -8.52
N GLU A 178 -6.32 19.07 -9.63
CA GLU A 178 -5.35 17.96 -9.72
C GLU A 178 -3.90 18.44 -9.65
N GLU A 179 -3.58 19.56 -10.32
CA GLU A 179 -2.25 20.17 -10.27
C GLU A 179 -1.91 20.67 -8.87
N GLU A 180 -2.87 21.27 -8.19
CA GLU A 180 -2.75 21.71 -6.80
C GLU A 180 -2.51 20.52 -5.86
N LYS A 181 -3.30 19.44 -5.96
CA LYS A 181 -3.11 18.20 -5.18
C LYS A 181 -1.72 17.60 -5.42
N ALA A 182 -1.27 17.53 -6.68
CA ALA A 182 0.05 17.02 -7.03
C ALA A 182 1.19 17.92 -6.52
N ALA A 183 1.00 19.24 -6.53
CA ALA A 183 1.96 20.19 -5.97
C ALA A 183 2.09 20.02 -4.46
N ILE A 184 0.97 19.95 -3.74
CA ILE A 184 0.92 19.70 -2.29
C ILE A 184 1.63 18.38 -1.95
N GLN A 185 1.39 17.32 -2.72
CA GLN A 185 2.03 16.03 -2.49
C GLN A 185 3.56 16.10 -2.69
N ARG A 186 4.04 16.81 -3.72
CA ARG A 186 5.48 17.00 -3.95
C ARG A 186 6.12 17.83 -2.86
N GLU A 187 5.45 18.90 -2.43
CA GLU A 187 5.92 19.74 -1.34
C GLU A 187 6.04 18.91 -0.04
N THR A 188 5.00 18.13 0.28
CA THR A 188 4.98 17.20 1.41
C THR A 188 6.15 16.20 1.35
N MET A 189 6.39 15.57 0.19
CA MET A 189 7.53 14.66 0.01
C MET A 189 8.88 15.37 0.20
N SER A 190 9.02 16.61 -0.28
CA SER A 190 10.23 17.40 -0.08
C SER A 190 10.45 17.72 1.40
N MET A 191 9.38 18.03 2.15
CA MET A 191 9.44 18.28 3.58
C MET A 191 9.86 17.01 4.34
N LEU A 192 9.29 15.85 3.97
CA LEU A 192 9.66 14.55 4.55
C LEU A 192 11.14 14.20 4.29
N LEU A 193 11.64 14.44 3.07
CA LEU A 193 13.06 14.22 2.74
C LEU A 193 13.98 15.16 3.52
N ARG A 194 13.57 16.43 3.68
CA ARG A 194 14.30 17.40 4.51
C ARG A 194 14.34 16.94 5.97
N LEU A 195 13.24 16.39 6.48
CA LEU A 195 13.17 15.82 7.81
C LEU A 195 14.05 14.57 7.95
N PHE A 196 14.10 13.70 6.94
CA PHE A 196 15.00 12.55 6.90
C PHE A 196 16.48 12.95 6.94
N THR A 197 16.82 14.10 6.36
CA THR A 197 18.18 14.65 6.39
C THR A 197 18.65 14.95 7.83
N TYR A 198 17.73 15.35 8.72
CA TYR A 198 18.06 15.54 10.15
C TYR A 198 18.44 14.22 10.84
N MET A 199 17.76 13.12 10.52
CA MET A 199 18.13 11.80 11.02
C MET A 199 19.42 11.28 10.41
N ALA A 200 19.61 11.46 9.09
CA ALA A 200 20.83 11.05 8.40
C ALA A 200 22.08 11.69 9.01
N LYS A 201 21.96 12.90 9.57
CA LYS A 201 23.06 13.55 10.29
C LYS A 201 23.43 12.87 11.60
N GLU A 202 22.48 12.21 12.27
CA GLU A 202 22.70 11.41 13.49
C GLU A 202 22.70 9.89 13.19
N TRP A 203 23.05 9.48 11.96
CA TRP A 203 22.95 8.08 11.49
C TRP A 203 23.65 7.06 12.38
N ARG A 204 24.75 7.45 13.04
CA ARG A 204 25.55 6.58 13.92
C ARG A 204 24.74 5.98 15.07
N PHE A 205 23.79 6.73 15.64
CA PHE A 205 22.96 6.22 16.73
C PHE A 205 21.81 5.37 16.22
N TYR A 206 21.25 5.76 15.06
CA TYR A 206 20.25 4.97 14.38
C TYR A 206 20.79 3.62 13.91
N THR A 207 22.04 3.54 13.42
CA THR A 207 22.64 2.25 13.04
C THR A 207 22.81 1.32 14.23
N VAL A 208 23.23 1.83 15.39
CA VAL A 208 23.28 1.03 16.63
C VAL A 208 21.88 0.53 17.01
N ALA A 209 20.88 1.40 16.96
CA ALA A 209 19.50 1.02 17.23
C ALA A 209 18.96 -0.02 16.24
N PHE A 210 19.35 0.07 14.96
CA PHE A 210 19.01 -0.90 13.93
C PHE A 210 19.73 -2.24 14.13
N SER A 211 20.98 -2.25 14.59
CA SER A 211 21.68 -3.49 14.93
C SER A 211 20.98 -4.25 16.06
N PHE A 212 20.57 -3.56 17.13
CA PHE A 212 19.78 -4.18 18.20
C PHE A 212 18.39 -4.59 17.74
N LEU A 213 17.76 -3.82 16.84
CA LEU A 213 16.50 -4.20 16.21
C LEU A 213 16.64 -5.50 15.43
N PHE A 214 17.71 -5.66 14.67
CA PHE A 214 17.97 -6.86 13.89
C PHE A 214 18.13 -8.09 14.80
N LEU A 215 18.95 -7.99 15.85
CA LEU A 215 19.14 -9.05 16.84
C LEU A 215 17.83 -9.40 17.59
N TYR A 216 17.07 -8.39 17.96
CA TYR A 216 15.73 -8.56 18.55
C TYR A 216 14.79 -9.30 17.61
N SER A 217 14.74 -8.87 16.34
CA SER A 217 13.88 -9.49 15.32
C SER A 217 14.28 -10.93 15.07
N LEU A 218 15.58 -11.21 14.96
CA LEU A 218 16.10 -12.56 14.76
C LEU A 218 15.66 -13.47 15.91
N SER A 219 15.84 -13.03 17.15
CA SER A 219 15.40 -13.78 18.34
C SER A 219 13.91 -14.10 18.31
N ARG A 220 13.07 -13.17 17.82
CA ARG A 220 11.61 -13.33 17.75
C ARG A 220 11.15 -14.24 16.62
N VAL A 221 11.82 -14.21 15.46
CA VAL A 221 11.48 -15.02 14.29
C VAL A 221 11.69 -16.52 14.55
N PHE A 222 12.64 -16.90 15.41
CA PHE A 222 12.90 -18.31 15.73
C PHE A 222 11.92 -18.91 16.77
N ILE A 223 11.14 -18.10 17.50
CA ILE A 223 10.24 -18.61 18.56
C ILE A 223 9.18 -19.59 18.01
N PRO A 224 8.47 -19.32 16.90
CA PRO A 224 7.49 -20.26 16.35
C PRO A 224 8.10 -21.60 15.94
N TYR A 225 9.34 -21.60 15.44
CA TYR A 225 10.04 -22.83 15.06
C TYR A 225 10.28 -23.75 16.26
N TYR A 226 10.85 -23.22 17.34
CA TYR A 226 11.08 -24.01 18.54
C TYR A 226 9.76 -24.40 19.22
N THR A 227 8.70 -23.59 19.09
CA THR A 227 7.36 -23.98 19.53
C THR A 227 6.87 -25.21 18.75
N GLY A 228 7.08 -25.25 17.43
CA GLY A 228 6.80 -26.44 16.61
C GLY A 228 7.65 -27.65 17.00
N GLU A 229 8.92 -27.44 17.34
CA GLU A 229 9.80 -28.51 17.83
C GLU A 229 9.33 -29.06 19.18
N VAL A 230 8.90 -28.21 20.12
CA VAL A 230 8.29 -28.65 21.39
C VAL A 230 7.07 -29.52 21.11
N VAL A 231 6.16 -29.09 20.24
CA VAL A 231 4.98 -29.89 19.83
C VAL A 231 5.42 -31.24 19.27
N SER A 232 6.39 -31.26 18.35
CA SER A 232 6.91 -32.50 17.76
C SER A 232 7.56 -33.43 18.79
N SER A 233 8.18 -32.87 19.84
CA SER A 233 8.83 -33.65 20.89
C SER A 233 7.83 -34.28 21.86
N VAL A 234 6.67 -33.66 22.08
CA VAL A 234 5.58 -34.18 22.93
C VAL A 234 4.80 -35.29 22.22
N PHE A 235 4.53 -35.13 20.93
CA PHE A 235 3.75 -36.09 20.15
C PHE A 235 4.60 -37.19 19.46
N GLY A 236 5.92 -36.99 19.35
CA GLY A 236 6.82 -37.94 18.70
C GLY A 236 7.24 -39.09 19.61
N SER A 237 6.66 -40.27 19.42
CA SER A 237 6.95 -41.52 20.15
C SER A 237 8.36 -42.06 19.86
N LYS A 238 9.42 -41.42 20.40
CA LYS A 238 10.80 -41.93 20.34
C LYS A 238 11.51 -41.71 21.68
N ASP A 239 12.29 -42.71 22.09
CA ASP A 239 13.19 -42.64 23.25
C ASP A 239 14.09 -41.39 23.16
N GLY A 240 14.26 -40.66 24.28
CA GLY A 240 14.97 -39.38 24.33
C GLY A 240 14.12 -38.13 24.03
N ALA A 241 12.78 -38.23 24.12
CA ALA A 241 11.88 -37.08 24.00
C ALA A 241 12.09 -36.03 25.10
N TYR A 242 12.30 -36.46 26.35
CA TYR A 242 12.51 -35.57 27.50
C TYR A 242 13.77 -34.71 27.36
N ASP A 243 14.89 -35.29 26.93
CA ASP A 243 16.16 -34.55 26.76
C ASP A 243 16.06 -33.50 25.65
N ARG A 244 15.40 -33.85 24.54
CA ARG A 244 15.13 -32.91 23.44
C ARG A 244 14.22 -31.78 23.89
N LEU A 245 13.13 -32.10 24.60
CA LEU A 245 12.21 -31.10 25.14
C LEU A 245 12.93 -30.14 26.10
N HIS A 246 13.74 -30.64 27.04
CA HIS A 246 14.50 -29.79 27.95
C HIS A 246 15.48 -28.88 27.21
N ARG A 247 16.19 -29.40 26.20
CA ARG A 247 17.09 -28.59 25.35
C ARG A 247 16.34 -27.51 24.58
N THR A 248 15.24 -27.86 23.93
CA THR A 248 14.42 -26.93 23.14
C THR A 248 13.83 -25.83 24.01
N VAL A 249 13.26 -26.18 25.18
CA VAL A 249 12.74 -25.20 26.15
C VAL A 249 13.86 -24.31 26.70
N GLY A 250 15.05 -24.87 26.95
CA GLY A 250 16.23 -24.10 27.35
C GLY A 250 16.64 -23.06 26.31
N ILE A 251 16.67 -23.45 25.03
CA ILE A 251 16.96 -22.54 23.91
C ILE A 251 15.87 -21.47 23.76
N MET A 252 14.58 -21.84 23.86
CA MET A 252 13.48 -20.88 23.83
C MET A 252 13.61 -19.84 24.94
N THR A 253 13.90 -20.28 26.16
CA THR A 253 14.08 -19.39 27.32
C THR A 253 15.26 -18.44 27.09
N LEU A 254 16.38 -18.94 26.57
CA LEU A 254 17.54 -18.12 26.24
C LEU A 254 17.21 -17.10 25.14
N LEU A 255 16.50 -17.49 24.09
CA LEU A 255 16.07 -16.59 23.01
C LEU A 255 15.07 -15.54 23.51
N SER A 256 14.15 -15.90 24.41
CA SER A 256 13.23 -14.94 25.02
C SER A 256 13.97 -13.95 25.91
N LEU A 257 14.96 -14.40 26.70
CA LEU A 257 15.78 -13.52 27.52
C LEU A 257 16.65 -12.59 26.67
N ALA A 258 17.31 -13.13 25.64
CA ALA A 258 18.07 -12.34 24.67
C ALA A 258 17.16 -11.33 23.96
N GLY A 259 15.97 -11.75 23.54
CA GLY A 259 14.95 -10.88 22.97
C GLY A 259 14.51 -9.77 23.92
N ALA A 260 14.35 -10.04 25.21
CA ALA A 260 14.03 -9.00 26.20
C ALA A 260 15.17 -7.98 26.34
N VAL A 261 16.41 -8.44 26.43
CA VAL A 261 17.61 -7.57 26.53
C VAL A 261 17.76 -6.71 25.27
N PHE A 262 17.75 -7.32 24.08
CA PHE A 262 17.87 -6.57 22.82
C PHE A 262 16.66 -5.68 22.57
N GLY A 263 15.47 -6.08 23.01
CA GLY A 263 14.26 -5.26 22.97
C GLY A 263 14.41 -3.98 23.79
N GLY A 264 14.93 -4.10 25.01
CA GLY A 264 15.23 -2.95 25.88
C GLY A 264 16.32 -2.05 25.30
N LEU A 265 17.45 -2.62 24.86
CA LEU A 265 18.55 -1.88 24.23
C LEU A 265 18.10 -1.14 22.97
N ARG A 266 17.29 -1.79 22.13
CA ARG A 266 16.64 -1.19 20.97
C ARG A 266 15.76 -0.01 21.37
N GLY A 267 14.85 -0.21 22.32
CA GLY A 267 13.93 0.84 22.78
C GLY A 267 14.67 2.06 23.33
N GLY A 268 15.67 1.85 24.19
CA GLY A 268 16.52 2.91 24.73
C GLY A 268 17.33 3.63 23.65
N SER A 269 17.95 2.89 22.72
CA SER A 269 18.75 3.48 21.62
C SER A 269 17.90 4.35 20.69
N PHE A 270 16.69 3.92 20.34
CA PHE A 270 15.77 4.72 19.52
C PHE A 270 15.31 5.97 20.28
N THR A 271 14.96 5.84 21.55
CA THR A 271 14.53 6.98 22.39
C THR A 271 15.65 8.02 22.50
N TYR A 272 16.88 7.57 22.72
CA TYR A 272 18.04 8.46 22.75
C TYR A 272 18.30 9.14 21.39
N SER A 273 18.22 8.38 20.29
CA SER A 273 18.38 8.92 18.93
C SER A 273 17.30 9.96 18.60
N GLN A 274 16.07 9.73 19.04
CA GLN A 274 14.96 10.68 18.93
C GLN A 274 15.26 11.99 19.69
N SER A 275 15.70 11.92 20.95
CA SER A 275 16.06 13.11 21.73
C SER A 275 17.17 13.93 21.08
N ARG A 276 18.10 13.28 20.37
CA ARG A 276 19.17 13.94 19.61
C ARG A 276 18.63 14.72 18.41
N VAL A 277 17.68 14.13 17.68
CA VAL A 277 17.00 14.79 16.55
C VAL A 277 16.17 15.95 17.06
N ASP A 278 15.39 15.76 18.12
CA ASP A 278 14.58 16.82 18.76
C ASP A 278 15.45 18.02 19.17
N ARG A 279 16.55 17.76 19.88
CA ARG A 279 17.51 18.81 20.26
C ARG A 279 18.04 19.59 19.05
N ARG A 280 18.34 18.92 17.94
CA ARG A 280 18.88 19.55 16.73
C ARG A 280 17.83 20.38 15.99
N ILE A 281 16.59 19.90 15.92
CA ILE A 281 15.48 20.64 15.31
C ILE A 281 15.23 21.92 16.13
N ARG A 282 15.14 21.82 17.46
CA ARG A 282 14.92 22.96 18.35
C ARG A 282 16.07 23.98 18.31
N ASP A 283 17.33 23.52 18.35
CA ASP A 283 18.51 24.41 18.25
C ASP A 283 18.52 25.17 16.91
N ASN A 284 18.27 24.48 15.79
CA ASN A 284 18.20 25.13 14.48
C ASN A 284 17.05 26.14 14.38
N LEU A 285 15.85 25.78 14.88
CA LEU A 285 14.71 26.68 14.85
C LEU A 285 14.96 27.90 15.73
N PHE A 286 15.49 27.71 16.94
CA PHE A 286 15.82 28.82 17.84
C PHE A 286 16.86 29.77 17.22
N ARG A 287 17.93 29.23 16.61
CA ARG A 287 18.94 30.02 15.89
C ARG A 287 18.33 30.82 14.74
N SER A 288 17.38 30.24 14.01
CA SER A 288 16.69 30.92 12.91
C SER A 288 15.73 32.01 13.42
N LEU A 289 15.07 31.77 14.57
CA LEU A 289 14.14 32.72 15.18
C LEU A 289 14.87 33.97 15.67
N ILE A 290 16.00 33.83 16.37
CA ILE A 290 16.75 35.00 16.88
C ILE A 290 17.38 35.88 15.79
N GLN A 291 17.45 35.38 14.55
CA GLN A 291 17.95 36.11 13.38
C GLN A 291 16.84 36.84 12.60
N GLN A 292 15.57 36.67 13.00
CA GLN A 292 14.45 37.37 12.35
C GLN A 292 14.44 38.86 12.69
N GLU A 293 13.85 39.64 11.79
CA GLU A 293 13.64 41.07 12.00
C GLU A 293 12.63 41.35 13.12
N ILE A 294 12.70 42.55 13.72
CA ILE A 294 11.80 42.96 14.80
C ILE A 294 10.32 42.91 14.34
N GLY A 295 10.05 43.27 13.09
CA GLY A 295 8.70 43.21 12.50
C GLY A 295 8.07 41.82 12.52
N PHE A 296 8.87 40.74 12.46
CA PHE A 296 8.37 39.38 12.64
C PHE A 296 7.80 39.15 14.05
N PHE A 297 8.46 39.68 15.07
CA PHE A 297 8.02 39.56 16.47
C PHE A 297 6.85 40.49 16.80
N ASP A 298 6.73 41.62 16.11
CA ASP A 298 5.55 42.50 16.24
C ASP A 298 4.30 41.87 15.60
N ALA A 299 4.48 41.12 14.51
CA ALA A 299 3.40 40.45 13.80
C ALA A 299 2.93 39.13 14.46
N ASN A 300 3.80 38.44 15.20
CA ASN A 300 3.52 37.11 15.76
C ASN A 300 3.52 37.11 17.29
N LYS A 301 2.49 36.51 17.91
CA LYS A 301 2.39 36.43 19.37
C LYS A 301 3.53 35.56 19.92
N THR A 302 4.22 36.03 20.98
CA THR A 302 5.30 35.27 21.64
C THR A 302 4.86 33.86 22.07
N GLY A 303 3.62 33.72 22.56
CA GLY A 303 3.06 32.42 22.94
C GLY A 303 2.94 31.43 21.77
N GLU A 304 2.65 31.92 20.57
CA GLU A 304 2.59 31.09 19.36
C GLU A 304 4.00 30.61 18.97
N ILE A 305 4.98 31.50 18.98
CA ILE A 305 6.38 31.15 18.68
C ILE A 305 6.90 30.09 19.67
N CYS A 306 6.65 30.28 20.97
CA CYS A 306 7.01 29.32 22.00
C CYS A 306 6.29 27.97 21.83
N SER A 307 5.02 27.99 21.43
CA SER A 307 4.25 26.77 21.14
C SER A 307 4.88 26.00 19.97
N ARG A 308 5.16 26.67 18.84
CA ARG A 308 5.79 26.04 17.67
C ARG A 308 7.18 25.48 18.00
N LEU A 309 7.98 26.23 18.76
CA LEU A 309 9.32 25.78 19.18
C LEU A 309 9.31 24.53 20.06
N ASN A 310 8.25 24.33 20.85
CA ASN A 310 8.14 23.20 21.76
C ASN A 310 7.25 22.09 21.20
N ALA A 311 5.96 22.36 21.01
CA ALA A 311 4.96 21.37 20.64
C ALA A 311 5.15 20.84 19.21
N ASP A 312 5.36 21.72 18.23
CA ASP A 312 5.49 21.29 16.83
C ASP A 312 6.82 20.59 16.61
N CYS A 313 7.92 21.10 17.17
CA CYS A 313 9.22 20.42 17.11
C CYS A 313 9.17 19.03 17.77
N GLN A 314 8.52 18.91 18.94
CA GLN A 314 8.36 17.63 19.60
C GLN A 314 7.52 16.66 18.77
N THR A 315 6.41 17.13 18.22
CA THR A 315 5.52 16.32 17.37
C THR A 315 6.27 15.83 16.14
N MET A 316 7.03 16.71 15.50
CA MET A 316 7.84 16.40 14.32
C MET A 316 8.90 15.34 14.63
N SER A 317 9.67 15.51 15.72
CA SER A 317 10.76 14.60 16.10
C SER A 317 10.24 13.23 16.55
N ASN A 318 9.15 13.20 17.32
CA ASN A 318 8.47 11.98 17.76
C ASN A 318 7.92 11.19 16.58
N THR A 319 7.16 11.85 15.72
CA THR A 319 6.49 11.23 14.57
C THR A 319 7.49 10.59 13.63
N LEU A 320 8.57 11.32 13.32
CA LEU A 320 9.64 10.82 12.47
C LEU A 320 10.31 9.56 13.05
N SER A 321 10.69 9.62 14.31
CA SER A 321 11.40 8.54 14.99
C SER A 321 10.51 7.30 15.13
N LEU A 322 9.22 7.50 15.44
CA LEU A 322 8.22 6.45 15.50
C LEU A 322 8.08 5.74 14.15
N TYR A 323 7.88 6.49 13.06
CA TYR A 323 7.70 5.89 11.74
C TYR A 323 8.94 5.16 11.27
N MET A 324 10.15 5.68 11.50
CA MET A 324 11.39 4.95 11.15
C MET A 324 11.54 3.66 11.95
N ASN A 325 11.27 3.72 13.25
CA ASN A 325 11.31 2.56 14.12
C ASN A 325 10.33 1.47 13.64
N VAL A 326 9.07 1.84 13.38
CA VAL A 326 8.03 0.93 12.91
C VAL A 326 8.36 0.37 11.53
N LEU A 327 8.77 1.23 10.59
CA LEU A 327 9.10 0.84 9.22
C LEU A 327 10.23 -0.19 9.21
N THR A 328 11.36 0.10 9.86
CA THR A 328 12.50 -0.83 9.85
C THR A 328 12.18 -2.11 10.60
N ARG A 329 11.46 -2.04 11.73
CA ARG A 329 10.99 -3.24 12.44
C ARG A 329 10.16 -4.14 11.54
N ASN A 330 9.15 -3.56 10.89
CA ASN A 330 8.23 -4.32 10.05
C ASN A 330 8.95 -4.88 8.83
N MET A 331 9.89 -4.14 8.21
CA MET A 331 10.71 -4.67 7.11
C MET A 331 11.60 -5.81 7.57
N THR A 332 12.31 -5.69 8.69
CA THR A 332 13.17 -6.78 9.20
C THR A 332 12.35 -8.01 9.57
N MET A 333 11.18 -7.85 10.19
CA MET A 333 10.29 -8.97 10.47
C MET A 333 9.73 -9.59 9.18
N LEU A 334 9.33 -8.79 8.21
CA LEU A 334 8.82 -9.26 6.93
C LEU A 334 9.88 -10.08 6.20
N PHE A 335 11.07 -9.52 5.95
CA PHE A 335 12.13 -10.27 5.25
C PHE A 335 12.64 -11.45 6.07
N GLY A 336 12.80 -11.30 7.37
CA GLY A 336 13.24 -12.37 8.25
C GLY A 336 12.27 -13.55 8.28
N SER A 337 10.97 -13.28 8.44
CA SER A 337 9.92 -14.31 8.40
C SER A 337 9.78 -14.95 7.03
N LEU A 338 9.81 -14.15 5.94
CA LEU A 338 9.76 -14.68 4.58
C LEU A 338 10.91 -15.65 4.30
N ILE A 339 12.16 -15.24 4.52
CA ILE A 339 13.34 -16.10 4.34
C ILE A 339 13.18 -17.38 5.16
N PHE A 340 12.76 -17.23 6.42
CA PHE A 340 12.60 -18.36 7.33
C PHE A 340 11.51 -19.36 6.86
N MET A 341 10.34 -18.88 6.45
CA MET A 341 9.25 -19.70 5.93
C MET A 341 9.69 -20.49 4.68
N PHE A 342 10.36 -19.81 3.73
CA PHE A 342 10.86 -20.45 2.52
C PHE A 342 11.94 -21.50 2.80
N THR A 343 12.80 -21.29 3.79
CA THR A 343 13.81 -22.29 4.20
C THR A 343 13.21 -23.52 4.87
N LEU A 344 12.09 -23.37 5.58
CA LEU A 344 11.38 -24.46 6.25
C LEU A 344 10.62 -25.34 5.25
N SER A 345 9.74 -24.71 4.48
CA SER A 345 8.96 -25.39 3.45
C SER A 345 8.50 -24.37 2.43
N TRP A 346 9.15 -24.37 1.28
CA TRP A 346 8.79 -23.52 0.16
C TRP A 346 7.38 -23.87 -0.38
N ARG A 347 6.94 -25.15 -0.29
CA ARG A 347 5.59 -25.59 -0.68
C ARG A 347 4.51 -24.95 0.21
N LEU A 348 4.63 -25.07 1.54
CA LEU A 348 3.65 -24.46 2.46
C LEU A 348 3.66 -22.94 2.39
N SER A 349 4.83 -22.34 2.18
CA SER A 349 4.96 -20.90 1.99
C SER A 349 4.16 -20.43 0.77
N MET A 350 4.27 -21.12 -0.37
CA MET A 350 3.51 -20.75 -1.56
C MET A 350 1.99 -20.78 -1.35
N VAL A 351 1.48 -21.68 -0.51
CA VAL A 351 0.06 -21.69 -0.12
C VAL A 351 -0.34 -20.37 0.54
N THR A 352 0.50 -19.82 1.43
CA THR A 352 0.21 -18.53 2.06
C THR A 352 0.22 -17.36 1.06
N PHE A 353 1.07 -17.42 0.01
CA PHE A 353 1.10 -16.40 -1.04
C PHE A 353 -0.19 -16.37 -1.88
N ILE A 354 -0.94 -17.48 -1.97
CA ILE A 354 -2.24 -17.53 -2.66
C ILE A 354 -3.27 -16.65 -1.94
N ALA A 355 -3.19 -16.52 -0.61
CA ALA A 355 -4.12 -15.70 0.18
C ALA A 355 -3.82 -14.18 0.11
N ILE A 356 -2.56 -13.79 -0.14
CA ILE A 356 -2.13 -12.37 -0.15
C ILE A 356 -2.97 -11.50 -1.11
N PRO A 357 -3.23 -11.89 -2.37
CA PRO A 357 -4.06 -11.12 -3.28
C PRO A 357 -5.47 -10.85 -2.73
N ILE A 358 -6.08 -11.83 -2.06
CA ILE A 358 -7.43 -11.70 -1.49
C ILE A 358 -7.44 -10.63 -0.39
N ILE A 359 -6.46 -10.68 0.52
CA ILE A 359 -6.29 -9.70 1.61
C ILE A 359 -6.08 -8.30 1.03
N PHE A 360 -5.25 -8.19 -0.02
CA PHE A 360 -4.98 -6.91 -0.67
C PHE A 360 -6.24 -6.32 -1.33
N PHE A 361 -7.06 -7.15 -1.98
CA PHE A 361 -8.32 -6.71 -2.57
C PHE A 361 -9.28 -6.13 -1.53
N VAL A 362 -9.53 -6.89 -0.45
CA VAL A 362 -10.43 -6.45 0.64
C VAL A 362 -9.90 -5.16 1.28
N SER A 363 -8.60 -5.08 1.53
CA SER A 363 -7.95 -3.90 2.09
C SER A 363 -8.10 -2.66 1.19
N LYS A 364 -8.01 -2.81 -0.13
CA LYS A 364 -8.20 -1.71 -1.08
C LYS A 364 -9.63 -1.21 -1.09
N VAL A 365 -10.62 -2.10 -1.13
CA VAL A 365 -12.04 -1.73 -1.13
C VAL A 365 -12.39 -0.99 0.17
N TYR A 366 -11.95 -1.53 1.30
CA TYR A 366 -12.13 -0.87 2.59
C TYR A 366 -11.41 0.49 2.66
N GLY A 367 -10.18 0.58 2.17
CA GLY A 367 -9.40 1.82 2.16
C GLY A 367 -10.10 2.96 1.43
N VAL A 368 -10.60 2.71 0.20
CA VAL A 368 -11.34 3.72 -0.58
C VAL A 368 -12.60 4.19 0.17
N TYR A 369 -13.34 3.26 0.77
CA TYR A 369 -14.53 3.60 1.53
C TYR A 369 -14.20 4.36 2.82
N TYR A 370 -13.12 4.00 3.49
CA TYR A 370 -12.64 4.66 4.69
C TYR A 370 -12.19 6.10 4.41
N ASP A 371 -11.48 6.32 3.30
CA ASP A 371 -11.04 7.66 2.87
C ASP A 371 -12.24 8.58 2.60
N GLN A 372 -13.29 8.09 1.94
CA GLN A 372 -14.54 8.85 1.72
C GLN A 372 -15.20 9.24 3.06
N LEU A 373 -15.32 8.31 4.00
CA LEU A 373 -15.87 8.61 5.32
C LEU A 373 -14.99 9.56 6.13
N ALA A 374 -13.67 9.52 5.95
CA ALA A 374 -12.74 10.43 6.60
C ALA A 374 -12.93 11.86 6.07
N GLU A 375 -13.11 12.03 4.75
CA GLU A 375 -13.42 13.32 4.13
C GLU A 375 -14.78 13.86 4.60
N GLU A 376 -15.83 13.03 4.63
CA GLU A 376 -17.13 13.41 5.20
C GLU A 376 -17.00 13.86 6.66
N THR A 377 -16.23 13.12 7.47
CA THR A 377 -15.99 13.46 8.88
C THR A 377 -15.30 14.82 8.99
N GLN A 378 -14.26 15.05 8.20
CA GLN A 378 -13.50 16.31 8.22
C GLN A 378 -14.39 17.49 7.81
N SER A 379 -15.22 17.33 6.78
CA SER A 379 -16.18 18.34 6.34
C SER A 379 -17.22 18.66 7.42
N SER A 380 -17.73 17.64 8.11
CA SER A 380 -18.70 17.82 9.21
C SER A 380 -18.08 18.54 10.41
N VAL A 381 -16.84 18.19 10.78
CA VAL A 381 -16.10 18.85 11.86
C VAL A 381 -15.78 20.31 11.50
N ALA A 382 -15.41 20.59 10.24
CA ALA A 382 -15.18 21.96 9.78
C ALA A 382 -16.43 22.82 9.98
N LYS A 383 -17.61 22.35 9.55
CA LYS A 383 -18.88 23.08 9.76
C LYS A 383 -19.20 23.31 11.23
N ALA A 384 -18.90 22.34 12.10
CA ALA A 384 -19.07 22.52 13.54
C ALA A 384 -18.13 23.60 14.09
N ASN A 385 -16.88 23.63 13.63
CA ASN A 385 -15.91 24.65 14.00
C ASN A 385 -16.32 26.05 13.52
N ASP A 386 -16.84 26.18 12.30
CA ASP A 386 -17.33 27.46 11.76
C ASP A 386 -18.42 28.06 12.66
N VAL A 387 -19.36 27.22 13.12
CA VAL A 387 -20.42 27.65 14.05
C VAL A 387 -19.84 28.01 15.42
N ALA A 388 -18.90 27.22 15.93
CA ALA A 388 -18.26 27.54 17.20
C ALA A 388 -17.51 28.88 17.13
N GLU A 389 -16.80 29.14 16.03
CA GLU A 389 -16.09 30.39 15.79
C GLU A 389 -17.05 31.59 15.68
N GLU A 390 -18.15 31.45 14.93
CA GLU A 390 -19.22 32.44 14.83
C GLU A 390 -19.80 32.79 16.21
N VAL A 391 -20.17 31.78 16.99
CA VAL A 391 -20.81 31.96 18.31
C VAL A 391 -19.84 32.57 19.33
N ILE A 392 -18.59 32.11 19.37
CA ILE A 392 -17.58 32.59 20.32
C ILE A 392 -17.12 34.01 19.97
N SER A 393 -16.91 34.31 18.68
CA SER A 393 -16.56 35.67 18.24
C SER A 393 -17.70 36.67 18.50
N ALA A 394 -18.96 36.24 18.36
CA ALA A 394 -20.15 37.04 18.62
C ALA A 394 -20.73 36.88 20.03
N ILE A 395 -19.95 36.41 21.02
CA ILE A 395 -20.47 36.02 22.34
C ILE A 395 -21.27 37.11 23.07
N ARG A 396 -20.91 38.39 22.88
CA ARG A 396 -21.64 39.53 23.46
C ARG A 396 -23.06 39.63 22.91
N THR A 397 -23.24 39.39 21.61
CA THR A 397 -24.54 39.38 20.92
C THR A 397 -25.39 38.19 21.38
N VAL A 398 -24.80 37.00 21.45
CA VAL A 398 -25.50 35.80 21.93
C VAL A 398 -26.02 36.02 23.36
N LYS A 399 -25.21 36.63 24.23
CA LYS A 399 -25.60 37.00 25.60
C LYS A 399 -26.67 38.09 25.66
N SER A 400 -26.61 39.11 24.80
CA SER A 400 -27.61 40.19 24.81
C SER A 400 -29.01 39.72 24.40
N PHE A 401 -29.09 38.68 23.55
CA PHE A 401 -30.36 38.08 23.13
C PHE A 401 -30.78 36.84 23.95
N ALA A 402 -30.00 36.43 24.97
CA ALA A 402 -30.23 35.22 25.78
C ALA A 402 -30.40 33.93 24.93
N CYS A 403 -29.64 33.82 23.84
CA CYS A 403 -29.72 32.73 22.87
C CYS A 403 -28.75 31.56 23.16
N GLU A 404 -28.15 31.45 24.35
CA GLU A 404 -27.10 30.46 24.60
C GLU A 404 -27.58 29.01 24.41
N LYS A 405 -28.81 28.70 24.86
CA LYS A 405 -29.40 27.37 24.68
C LYS A 405 -29.68 27.05 23.22
N PHE A 406 -30.04 28.06 22.43
CA PHE A 406 -30.33 27.90 21.01
C PHE A 406 -29.04 27.57 20.25
N GLU A 407 -27.98 28.35 20.44
CA GLU A 407 -26.68 28.10 19.80
C GLU A 407 -26.05 26.78 20.26
N ALA A 408 -26.19 26.42 21.55
CA ALA A 408 -25.73 25.13 22.05
C ALA A 408 -26.46 23.95 21.35
N LYS A 409 -27.76 24.07 21.11
CA LYS A 409 -28.53 23.05 20.38
C LYS A 409 -28.17 23.01 18.89
N ARG A 410 -27.86 24.16 18.27
CA ARG A 410 -27.36 24.24 16.90
C ARG A 410 -26.03 23.51 16.76
N PHE A 411 -25.08 23.78 17.66
CA PHE A 411 -23.78 23.08 17.68
C PHE A 411 -23.95 21.57 17.91
N LEU A 412 -24.84 21.16 18.83
CA LEU A 412 -25.17 19.75 19.06
C LEU A 412 -25.67 19.07 17.77
N GLY A 413 -26.49 19.74 16.96
CA GLY A 413 -26.96 19.19 15.68
C GLY A 413 -25.83 18.84 14.71
N PHE A 414 -24.76 19.64 14.65
CA PHE A 414 -23.57 19.32 13.84
C PHE A 414 -22.76 18.16 14.43
N LEU A 415 -22.71 18.05 15.76
CA LEU A 415 -22.09 16.90 16.42
C LEU A 415 -22.86 15.60 16.16
N ASP A 416 -24.20 15.64 16.14
CA ASP A 416 -25.05 14.48 15.85
C ASP A 416 -24.82 13.96 14.41
N VAL A 417 -24.64 14.87 13.44
CA VAL A 417 -24.25 14.50 12.06
C VAL A 417 -22.88 13.82 12.06
N THR A 418 -21.91 14.40 12.76
CA THR A 418 -20.56 13.83 12.90
C THR A 418 -20.60 12.45 13.55
N LEU A 419 -21.45 12.26 14.55
CA LEU A 419 -21.69 10.97 15.21
C LEU A 419 -22.30 9.95 14.24
N GLY A 420 -23.26 10.35 13.40
CA GLY A 420 -23.84 9.48 12.37
C GLY A 420 -22.80 8.98 11.34
N ILE A 421 -21.84 9.83 10.96
CA ILE A 421 -20.70 9.43 10.12
C ILE A 421 -19.78 8.48 10.89
N ALA A 422 -19.49 8.78 12.16
CA ALA A 422 -18.66 7.94 13.02
C ALA A 422 -19.24 6.53 13.19
N VAL A 423 -20.56 6.39 13.34
CA VAL A 423 -21.23 5.08 13.41
C VAL A 423 -21.03 4.28 12.12
N ARG A 424 -21.24 4.90 10.95
CA ARG A 424 -20.98 4.25 9.65
C ARG A 424 -19.52 3.79 9.53
N LYS A 425 -18.58 4.64 9.96
CA LYS A 425 -17.15 4.35 10.00
C LYS A 425 -16.83 3.18 10.93
N SER A 426 -17.43 3.13 12.12
CA SER A 426 -17.24 2.04 13.08
C SER A 426 -17.78 0.71 12.56
N VAL A 427 -18.97 0.69 11.95
CA VAL A 427 -19.54 -0.53 11.35
C VAL A 427 -18.64 -1.07 10.24
N ALA A 428 -18.15 -0.19 9.37
CA ALA A 428 -17.21 -0.58 8.33
C ALA A 428 -15.90 -1.12 8.91
N HIS A 429 -15.39 -0.49 9.98
CA HIS A 429 -14.20 -0.95 10.67
C HIS A 429 -14.36 -2.34 11.29
N VAL A 430 -15.53 -2.63 11.87
CA VAL A 430 -15.86 -3.98 12.38
C VAL A 430 -15.82 -5.01 11.24
N GLY A 431 -16.44 -4.70 10.10
CA GLY A 431 -16.40 -5.57 8.93
C GLY A 431 -14.96 -5.84 8.44
N PHE A 432 -14.13 -4.80 8.39
CA PHE A 432 -12.72 -4.94 8.03
C PHE A 432 -11.96 -5.82 9.02
N LEU A 433 -12.12 -5.59 10.33
CA LEU A 433 -11.47 -6.38 11.36
C LEU A 433 -11.85 -7.86 11.25
N TRP A 434 -13.12 -8.18 11.04
CA TRP A 434 -13.54 -9.58 10.83
C TRP A 434 -12.86 -10.19 9.61
N THR A 435 -12.81 -9.48 8.48
CA THR A 435 -12.14 -9.99 7.29
C THR A 435 -10.64 -10.15 7.47
N SER A 436 -9.97 -9.28 8.23
CA SER A 436 -8.55 -9.39 8.50
C SER A 436 -8.24 -10.53 9.47
N GLU A 437 -9.02 -10.68 10.54
CA GLU A 437 -8.82 -11.73 11.54
C GLU A 437 -9.12 -13.12 11.00
N VAL A 438 -10.10 -13.27 10.08
CA VAL A 438 -10.36 -14.56 9.41
C VAL A 438 -9.24 -14.95 8.44
N ALA A 439 -8.49 -13.97 7.93
CA ALA A 439 -7.42 -14.21 6.97
C ALA A 439 -6.07 -14.57 7.61
N PHE A 440 -5.91 -14.35 8.93
CA PHE A 440 -4.74 -14.70 9.73
C PHE A 440 -5.00 -15.96 10.57
#